data_AF-A0A7W9XPI9-F1
#
_entry.id   AF-A0A7W9XPI9-F1
#
_cell.length_a   1.000
_cell.length_b   1.000
_cell.length_c   1.000
_cell.angle_alpha   90.00
_cell.angle_beta   90.00
_cell.angle_gamma   90.00
#
_symmetry.space_group_name_H-M   'P 1'
#
loop_
_entity.id
_entity.type
_entity.pdbx_description
1 polymer ?
#
loop_
_entity_poly.entity_id
_entity_poly.type
_entity_poly.pdbx_seq_one_letter_code
_entity_poly.pdbx_strand_id
1 'polypeptide(L)'
;MDYNIYLLATDPQNPCRDVIHSRDTRLKVRVFCLDQERFSPDDNELQLYGYANNKLYAFETIDIVAEDALDLVGAIQWYANYIKYPKMEILPEDPRRGHNNIAM
;
A
#
# COMPACT_ATOMS: atom_id res chain seq x y z
N MET A 1 -17.70 16.30 1.01
CA MET A 1 -16.40 15.60 0.97
C MET A 1 -16.48 14.72 -0.26
N ASP A 2 -15.71 15.05 -1.29
CA ASP A 2 -15.70 14.29 -2.53
C ASP A 2 -15.17 12.89 -2.23
N TYR A 3 -15.99 11.88 -2.55
CA TYR A 3 -15.59 10.50 -2.42
C TYR A 3 -14.67 10.19 -3.60
N ASN A 4 -13.35 10.25 -3.39
CA ASN A 4 -12.39 9.76 -4.37
C ASN A 4 -12.77 8.32 -4.73
N ILE A 5 -13.01 8.08 -6.03
CA ILE A 5 -13.37 6.75 -6.52
C ILE A 5 -12.08 6.01 -6.86
N TYR A 6 -11.92 4.85 -6.25
CA TYR A 6 -10.79 3.96 -6.51
C TYR A 6 -11.24 2.70 -7.28
N LEU A 7 -10.37 2.22 -8.15
CA LEU A 7 -10.52 0.98 -8.90
C LEU A 7 -9.40 0.03 -8.54
N LEU A 8 -9.68 -1.27 -8.46
CA LEU A 8 -8.68 -2.30 -8.21
C LEU A 8 -8.42 -3.12 -9.47
N ALA A 9 -7.16 -3.16 -9.89
CA ALA A 9 -6.67 -4.10 -10.87
C ALA A 9 -5.89 -5.20 -10.14
N THR A 10 -6.48 -6.39 -10.06
CA THR A 10 -5.89 -7.57 -9.43
C THR A 10 -5.22 -8.46 -10.46
N ASP A 11 -4.02 -8.95 -10.17
CA ASP A 11 -3.41 -10.03 -10.95
C ASP A 11 -4.17 -11.34 -10.70
N PRO A 12 -4.80 -11.95 -11.72
CA PRO A 12 -5.56 -13.19 -11.56
C PRO A 12 -4.72 -14.38 -11.09
N GLN A 13 -3.41 -14.34 -11.30
CA GLN A 13 -2.48 -15.38 -10.87
C GLN A 13 -1.88 -15.09 -9.49
N ASN A 14 -2.01 -13.85 -9.00
CA ASN A 14 -1.37 -13.43 -7.77
C ASN A 14 -2.16 -12.33 -7.04
N PRO A 15 -3.01 -12.68 -6.05
CA PRO A 15 -3.79 -11.70 -5.30
C PRO A 15 -2.93 -10.80 -4.41
N CYS A 16 -1.62 -11.03 -4.33
CA CYS A 16 -0.67 -10.18 -3.60
C CYS A 16 0.05 -9.18 -4.52
N ARG A 17 -0.50 -8.93 -5.71
CA ARG A 17 -0.05 -7.94 -6.69
C ARG A 17 -1.23 -7.14 -7.22
N ASP A 18 -1.87 -6.42 -6.33
CA ASP A 18 -2.94 -5.51 -6.72
C ASP A 18 -2.38 -4.15 -7.12
N VAL A 19 -3.09 -3.45 -7.99
CA VAL A 19 -2.87 -2.03 -8.28
C VAL A 19 -4.16 -1.26 -8.02
N ILE A 20 -4.09 -0.31 -7.09
CA ILE A 20 -5.16 0.65 -6.81
C ILE A 20 -4.98 1.83 -7.76
N HIS A 21 -6.04 2.22 -8.46
CA HIS A 21 -6.08 3.39 -9.33
C HIS A 21 -7.04 4.41 -8.74
N SER A 22 -6.57 5.63 -8.49
CA SER A 22 -7.47 6.78 -8.32
C SER A 22 -8.09 7.13 -9.67
N ARG A 23 -9.41 7.36 -9.70
CA ARG A 23 -10.09 7.82 -10.91
C ARG A 23 -9.90 9.32 -11.14
N ASP A 24 -9.88 10.08 -10.05
CA ASP A 24 -9.96 11.53 -10.07
C ASP A 24 -8.56 12.17 -10.04
N THR A 25 -7.53 11.41 -9.64
CA THR A 25 -6.11 11.81 -9.65
C THR A 25 -5.24 10.81 -10.41
N ARG A 26 -3.96 11.13 -10.65
CA ARG A 26 -3.05 10.20 -11.35
C ARG A 26 -2.44 9.15 -10.43
N LEU A 27 -2.79 9.18 -9.13
CA LEU A 27 -2.29 8.25 -8.13
C LEU A 27 -2.57 6.80 -8.54
N LYS A 28 -1.50 6.01 -8.54
CA LYS A 28 -1.52 4.56 -8.62
C LYS A 28 -0.72 4.00 -7.47
N VAL A 29 -1.17 2.89 -6.91
CA VAL A 29 -0.54 2.25 -5.74
C VAL A 29 -0.45 0.76 -5.97
N ARG A 30 0.76 0.20 -6.00
CA ARG A 30 0.98 -1.25 -5.94
C ARG A 30 0.80 -1.73 -4.51
N VAL A 31 0.12 -2.85 -4.36
CA VAL A 31 -0.05 -3.53 -3.08
C VAL A 31 0.71 -4.84 -3.13
N PHE A 32 1.56 -5.06 -2.14
CA PHE A 32 2.35 -6.28 -1.97
C PHE A 32 2.03 -6.95 -0.63
N CYS A 33 1.84 -8.27 -0.62
CA CYS A 33 1.88 -9.04 0.64
C CYS A 33 3.33 -9.40 0.97
N LEU A 34 3.90 -8.81 2.02
CA LEU A 34 5.33 -8.96 2.36
C LEU A 34 5.68 -10.34 2.93
N ASP A 35 4.68 -11.14 3.30
CA ASP A 35 4.82 -12.54 3.71
C ASP A 35 4.94 -13.52 2.53
N GLN A 36 4.56 -13.11 1.32
CA GLN A 36 4.47 -13.99 0.15
C GLN A 36 5.38 -13.55 -1.00
N GLU A 37 5.65 -12.26 -1.11
CA GLU A 37 6.39 -11.64 -2.20
C GLU A 37 7.75 -11.11 -1.74
N ARG A 38 8.76 -11.23 -2.61
CA ARG A 38 9.99 -10.44 -2.45
C ARG A 38 9.68 -9.00 -2.85
N PHE A 39 9.62 -8.13 -1.86
CA PHE A 39 9.46 -6.70 -2.04
C PHE A 39 10.79 -5.98 -1.86
N SER A 40 11.15 -5.16 -2.84
CA SER A 40 12.24 -4.20 -2.74
C SER A 40 11.65 -2.83 -3.07
N PRO A 41 11.66 -1.87 -2.13
CA PRO A 41 11.11 -0.55 -2.38
C PRO A 41 11.95 0.19 -3.44
N ASP A 42 11.29 1.01 -4.26
CA ASP A 42 11.92 1.98 -5.15
C ASP A 42 12.15 3.31 -4.42
N ASP A 43 13.40 3.75 -4.30
CA ASP A 43 13.74 4.98 -3.58
C ASP A 43 13.15 6.27 -4.21
N ASN A 44 12.59 6.18 -5.44
CA ASN A 44 11.90 7.30 -6.09
C ASN A 44 10.39 7.32 -5.83
N GLU A 45 9.84 6.27 -5.21
CA GLU A 45 8.43 6.16 -4.88
C GLU A 45 8.19 6.35 -3.39
N LEU A 46 6.95 6.68 -3.03
CA LEU A 46 6.53 6.72 -1.64
C LEU A 46 6.03 5.34 -1.23
N GLN A 47 6.56 4.83 -0.10
CA GLN A 47 6.08 3.60 0.51
C GLN A 47 5.39 3.87 1.83
N LEU A 48 4.25 3.22 2.03
CA LEU A 48 3.62 3.04 3.33
C LEU A 48 3.38 1.55 3.56
N TYR A 49 3.26 1.17 4.81
CA TYR A 49 3.07 -0.22 5.21
C TYR A 49 1.78 -0.36 6.00
N GLY A 50 1.23 -1.56 6.07
CA GLY A 50 0.07 -1.77 6.94
C GLY A 50 -0.14 -3.20 7.37
N TYR A 51 -0.69 -3.35 8.57
CA TYR A 51 -1.07 -4.67 9.10
C TYR A 51 -2.57 -4.91 8.94
N ALA A 52 -2.91 -6.02 8.29
CA ALA A 52 -4.26 -6.54 8.27
C ALA A 52 -4.27 -8.06 8.50
N ASN A 53 -5.03 -8.50 9.51
CA ASN A 53 -5.09 -9.91 9.91
C ASN A 53 -3.72 -10.58 10.08
N ASN A 54 -2.80 -9.93 10.81
CA ASN A 54 -1.40 -10.36 11.01
C ASN A 54 -0.57 -10.52 9.73
N LYS A 55 -1.06 -10.04 8.59
CA LYS A 55 -0.29 -9.94 7.34
C LYS A 55 0.21 -8.52 7.18
N LEU A 56 1.46 -8.41 6.75
CA LEU A 56 2.09 -7.13 6.46
C LEU A 56 1.98 -6.84 4.97
N TYR A 57 1.42 -5.68 4.65
CA TYR A 57 1.29 -5.18 3.29
C TYR A 57 2.27 -4.02 3.10
N ALA A 58 2.81 -3.90 1.88
CA ALA A 58 3.46 -2.68 1.41
C ALA A 58 2.59 -2.04 0.33
N PHE A 59 2.46 -0.72 0.42
CA PHE A 59 1.77 0.14 -0.50
C PHE A 59 2.81 1.08 -1.10
N GLU A 60 3.11 0.91 -2.37
CA GLU A 60 4.11 1.70 -3.07
C GLU A 60 3.46 2.46 -4.22
N THR A 61 3.74 3.74 -4.33
CA THR A 61 3.22 4.55 -5.44
C THR A 61 3.83 4.14 -6.79
N ILE A 62 3.22 4.58 -7.88
CA ILE A 62 3.79 4.44 -9.24
C ILE A 62 3.82 5.81 -9.89
N ASP A 63 5.01 6.26 -10.29
CA ASP A 63 5.32 7.53 -10.92
C ASP A 63 4.75 8.72 -10.11
N ILE A 64 4.96 8.72 -8.78
CA ILE A 64 4.33 9.70 -7.89
C ILE A 64 4.75 11.13 -8.21
N VAL A 65 3.78 12.03 -8.13
CA VAL A 65 4.01 13.49 -8.12
C VAL A 65 3.57 14.05 -6.78
N ALA A 66 4.24 15.10 -6.31
CA ALA A 66 4.04 15.63 -4.96
C ALA A 66 2.58 16.04 -4.66
N GLU A 67 1.84 16.48 -5.68
CA GLU A 67 0.42 16.85 -5.60
C GLU A 67 -0.51 15.65 -5.30
N ASP A 68 -0.13 14.44 -5.73
CA ASP A 68 -0.94 13.22 -5.61
C ASP A 68 -0.64 12.43 -4.32
N ALA A 69 0.45 12.76 -3.62
CA ALA A 69 0.88 12.03 -2.42
C ALA A 69 -0.14 12.13 -1.26
N LEU A 70 -0.95 13.19 -1.23
CA LEU A 70 -1.99 13.41 -0.21
C LEU A 70 -3.10 12.35 -0.27
N ASP A 71 -3.33 11.75 -1.43
CA ASP A 71 -4.40 10.76 -1.65
C ASP A 71 -3.99 9.33 -1.26
N LEU A 72 -2.70 9.07 -1.01
CA LEU A 72 -2.20 7.71 -0.75
C LEU A 72 -2.89 7.06 0.46
N VAL A 73 -3.06 7.81 1.56
CA VAL A 73 -3.74 7.29 2.77
C VAL A 73 -5.19 6.95 2.47
N GLY A 74 -5.88 7.74 1.64
CA GLY A 74 -7.24 7.47 1.21
C GLY A 74 -7.35 6.18 0.38
N ALA A 75 -6.40 5.96 -0.54
CA ALA A 75 -6.31 4.72 -1.32
C ALA A 75 -6.09 3.48 -0.41
N ILE A 76 -5.20 3.60 0.57
CA ILE A 76 -4.93 2.51 1.54
C ILE A 76 -6.17 2.21 2.38
N GLN A 77 -6.85 3.24 2.89
CA GLN A 77 -8.10 3.06 3.63
C GLN A 77 -9.19 2.42 2.78
N TRP A 78 -9.31 2.80 1.51
CA TRP A 78 -10.23 2.17 0.58
C TRP A 78 -9.90 0.69 0.39
N TYR A 79 -8.62 0.34 0.19
CA TYR A 79 -8.18 -1.04 0.05
C TYR A 79 -8.41 -1.86 1.34
N ALA A 80 -8.15 -1.27 2.49
CA ALA A 80 -8.43 -1.86 3.80
C ALA A 80 -9.92 -2.22 3.95
N ASN A 81 -10.82 -1.36 3.48
CA ASN A 81 -12.25 -1.67 3.40
C ASN A 81 -12.55 -2.82 2.43
N TYR A 82 -11.93 -2.81 1.23
CA TYR A 82 -12.09 -3.87 0.22
C TYR A 82 -11.72 -5.26 0.77
N ILE A 83 -10.59 -5.38 1.49
CA ILE A 83 -10.17 -6.64 2.12
C ILE A 83 -10.88 -6.93 3.46
N LYS A 84 -11.93 -6.18 3.79
CA LYS A 84 -12.75 -6.31 5.01
C LYS A 84 -11.96 -6.12 6.32
N TYR A 85 -10.92 -5.29 6.29
CA TYR A 85 -10.13 -4.92 7.45
C TYR A 85 -9.98 -3.38 7.58
N PRO A 86 -11.08 -2.63 7.78
CA PRO A 86 -11.07 -1.16 7.80
C PRO A 86 -10.22 -0.53 8.92
N LYS A 87 -9.85 -1.33 9.93
CA LYS A 87 -8.98 -0.92 11.05
C LYS A 87 -7.51 -1.19 10.77
N MET A 88 -7.11 -1.29 9.50
CA MET A 88 -5.71 -1.45 9.11
C MET A 88 -4.89 -0.33 9.74
N GLU A 89 -3.86 -0.73 10.48
CA GLU A 89 -2.86 0.20 10.99
C GLU A 89 -1.91 0.55 9.84
N ILE A 90 -1.74 1.85 9.55
CA ILE A 90 -0.84 2.35 8.51
C ILE A 90 0.44 2.82 9.19
N LEU A 91 1.58 2.34 8.69
CA LEU A 91 2.90 2.60 9.21
C LEU A 91 3.72 3.39 8.18
N PRO A 92 4.42 4.46 8.59
CA PRO A 92 5.27 5.24 7.68
C PRO A 92 6.59 4.55 7.33
N GLU A 93 7.01 3.58 8.16
CA GLU A 93 8.31 2.90 8.03
C GLU A 93 8.11 1.39 7.91
N ASP A 94 9.04 0.71 7.23
CA ASP A 94 9.01 -0.75 7.10
C ASP A 94 9.28 -1.40 8.49
N PRO A 95 8.28 -2.05 9.11
CA PRO A 95 8.46 -2.62 10.44
C PRO A 95 9.51 -3.73 10.46
N ARG A 96 9.82 -4.37 9.32
CA ARG A 96 10.88 -5.40 9.23
C ARG A 96 12.27 -4.81 9.46
N ARG A 97 12.49 -3.54 9.11
CA ARG A 97 13.77 -2.85 9.33
C ARG A 97 14.04 -2.59 10.82
N GLY A 98 13.00 -2.47 11.65
CA GLY A 98 13.12 -2.34 13.11
C GLY A 98 13.58 -3.62 13.83
N HIS A 99 13.37 -4.80 13.25
CA HIS A 99 13.77 -6.08 13.84
C HIS A 99 15.26 -6.42 13.64
N ASN A 100 15.96 -5.73 12.74
CA ASN A 100 17.38 -5.97 12.49
C ASN A 100 18.32 -5.29 13.53
N ASN A 101 17.79 -4.53 14.48
CA ASN A 101 18.57 -3.86 15.53
C ASN A 101 18.45 -4.53 16.91
N ILE A 102 17.96 -5.77 16.99
CA ILE A 102 17.98 -6.57 18.22
C ILE A 102 18.73 -7.88 17.97
N ALA A 103 20.01 -7.75 17.61
CA ALA A 103 20.97 -8.82 17.72
C ALA A 103 22.26 -8.27 18.34
N MET A 104 22.42 -8.60 19.63
CA MET A 104 23.62 -8.55 20.47
C MET A 104 24.03 -7.21 21.08
#